data_AF-A0A955W4S1-F1
#
_entry.id   AF-A0A955W4S1-F1
#
_cell.length_a   1.000
_cell.length_b   1.000
_cell.length_c   1.000
_cell.angle_alpha   90.00
_cell.angle_beta   90.00
_cell.angle_gamma   90.00
#
_symmetry.space_group_name_H-M   'P 1'
#
loop_
_entity.id
_entity.type
_entity.pdbx_description
1 polymer ?
#
loop_
_entity_poly.entity_id
_entity_poly.type
_entity_poly.pdbx_seq_one_letter_code
_entity_poly.pdbx_strand_id
1 'polypeptide(L)'
;MSRTSESNTTHTARAASGAPRRELFVHLPVALLALVLALSAGCGGATVSGAASAEVTALLEEGQRYERGLEGPYDIVRARAAYQRACARGAQRGCAMWGFALTLGPSAQRDFERAAALTRAACDAGDLLGCTHYAFVQQGLGEELDESDGACALHARACDGAEPIGCVRLGWCLEDADEVTEEDDARAAALYRRACEAGNVEGCTELGEHHQHGLGVEEDLERAVALYRQGCDGGDAVACHLLGVLSREGVGVELDLERAARWEERACDRGAAPACAALGAAYEAGSGVAVNERRAAVLYRRACDEDEGHGCYRLGYLTEQGRGVERDQARAVELYRRACDLHSAEGCNTLGVRYVEGTGVEECASCAVALYRRGCALGSAFACGNLAIMVGEGQGTEVDLVESARLHGQACAGGVERSCRWDGIMLMRAAWAAEQGTDTGAARARALDLYQRACDVGNLGGCLQRAVMLGQPPPDARQWRVEILQATNAPDWLRVGDVCEVYLLTGRNPVHLRVTCNGRYIYPPTSVIHWVNGEAVVDSETTHGNLDARLLMDVGAGQFLLEDDEAGFLPNIQLLGRLYEAPPP
;
A
#
# COMPACT_ATOMS: atom_id res chain seq x y z
N MET A 1 0.73 0.35 -9.48
CA MET A 1 0.55 -0.60 -8.36
C MET A 1 1.81 -1.45 -8.28
N SER A 2 2.65 -1.29 -7.26
CA SER A 2 3.93 -1.99 -7.15
C SER A 2 3.72 -3.44 -6.70
N ARG A 3 3.98 -4.43 -7.56
CA ARG A 3 4.04 -5.84 -7.17
C ARG A 3 5.48 -6.24 -6.84
N THR A 4 5.65 -6.67 -5.60
CA THR A 4 6.82 -7.32 -5.04
C THR A 4 7.05 -8.69 -5.67
N SER A 5 8.30 -8.95 -6.05
CA SER A 5 8.80 -10.18 -6.66
C SER A 5 8.77 -11.38 -5.71
N GLU A 6 8.19 -12.49 -6.15
CA GLU A 6 8.55 -13.83 -5.68
C GLU A 6 8.94 -14.69 -6.89
N SER A 7 10.24 -14.94 -7.04
CA SER A 7 10.80 -15.85 -8.03
C SER A 7 11.40 -17.07 -7.34
N ASN A 8 10.96 -18.27 -7.75
CA ASN A 8 11.79 -19.48 -7.83
C ASN A 8 11.00 -20.67 -8.40
N THR A 9 11.35 -21.14 -9.60
CA THR A 9 12.07 -22.42 -9.81
C THR A 9 12.13 -22.82 -11.29
N THR A 10 13.35 -22.90 -11.80
CA THR A 10 13.93 -23.79 -12.82
C THR A 10 13.00 -24.70 -13.66
N HIS A 11 13.10 -24.63 -14.99
CA HIS A 11 13.35 -25.82 -15.81
C HIS A 11 13.99 -25.53 -17.18
N THR A 12 14.93 -26.41 -17.51
CA THR A 12 15.85 -26.50 -18.63
C THR A 12 15.23 -26.75 -20.01
N ALA A 13 15.69 -25.99 -21.00
CA ALA A 13 16.13 -26.36 -22.36
C ALA A 13 15.49 -27.57 -23.10
N ARG A 14 14.98 -27.30 -24.32
CA ARG A 14 15.28 -28.14 -25.49
C ARG A 14 15.11 -27.43 -26.83
N ALA A 15 16.07 -27.68 -27.71
CA ALA A 15 16.27 -27.06 -29.00
C ALA A 15 15.60 -27.82 -30.18
N ALA A 16 15.51 -27.07 -31.29
CA ALA A 16 15.59 -27.48 -32.70
C ALA A 16 14.34 -28.09 -33.37
N SER A 17 13.88 -27.47 -34.46
CA SER A 17 14.39 -27.76 -35.82
C SER A 17 13.53 -27.15 -36.95
N GLY A 18 14.18 -26.77 -38.06
CA GLY A 18 13.70 -27.11 -39.40
C GLY A 18 12.88 -26.09 -40.22
N ALA A 19 13.58 -25.18 -40.91
CA ALA A 19 13.14 -24.58 -42.19
C ALA A 19 12.97 -25.67 -43.30
N PRO A 20 12.35 -25.44 -44.50
CA PRO A 20 12.67 -24.32 -45.39
C PRO A 20 11.55 -23.71 -46.28
N ARG A 21 11.94 -22.55 -46.83
CA ARG A 21 11.33 -21.72 -47.88
C ARG A 21 10.91 -22.49 -49.14
N ARG A 22 9.86 -21.99 -49.82
CA ARG A 22 9.71 -22.08 -51.28
C ARG A 22 9.30 -20.72 -51.85
N GLU A 23 10.20 -20.14 -52.63
CA GLU A 23 9.92 -19.08 -53.59
C GLU A 23 9.15 -19.64 -54.79
N LEU A 24 8.23 -18.86 -55.36
CA LEU A 24 7.79 -19.00 -56.74
C LEU A 24 7.36 -17.63 -57.27
N PHE A 25 8.25 -17.04 -58.06
CA PHE A 25 7.97 -15.96 -59.01
C PHE A 25 7.37 -16.56 -60.28
N VAL A 26 6.23 -16.03 -60.76
CA VAL A 26 5.85 -16.05 -62.19
C VAL A 26 5.16 -14.73 -62.55
N HIS A 27 5.55 -14.20 -63.72
CA HIS A 27 5.22 -12.90 -64.29
C HIS A 27 3.74 -12.66 -64.65
N LEU A 28 3.28 -11.44 -64.29
CA LEU A 28 2.41 -10.43 -64.95
C LEU A 28 1.31 -10.83 -65.98
N PRO A 29 0.24 -10.00 -66.03
CA PRO A 29 0.10 -9.15 -67.22
C PRO A 29 -0.23 -7.66 -66.95
N VAL A 30 0.18 -6.85 -67.91
CA VAL A 30 0.28 -5.38 -68.01
C VAL A 30 -1.07 -4.62 -68.00
N ALA A 31 -2.12 -5.16 -67.36
CA ALA A 31 -3.45 -4.54 -67.37
C ALA A 31 -3.83 -3.80 -66.06
N LEU A 32 -3.02 -3.86 -65.00
CA LEU A 32 -3.32 -3.17 -63.73
C LEU A 32 -2.59 -1.83 -63.52
N LEU A 33 -1.68 -1.44 -64.41
CA LEU A 33 -1.01 -0.14 -64.34
C LEU A 33 -1.88 1.04 -64.84
N ALA A 34 -3.03 0.77 -65.46
CA ALA A 34 -3.95 1.79 -65.95
C ALA A 34 -5.03 2.21 -64.93
N LEU A 35 -5.16 1.51 -63.80
CA LEU A 35 -6.06 1.91 -62.70
C LEU A 35 -5.37 2.78 -61.64
N VAL A 36 -4.03 2.83 -61.65
CA VAL A 36 -3.21 3.61 -60.70
C VAL A 36 -3.02 5.08 -61.12
N LEU A 37 -3.44 5.45 -62.34
CA LEU A 37 -3.41 6.85 -62.82
C LEU A 37 -4.81 7.49 -62.96
N ALA A 38 -5.89 6.79 -62.58
CA ALA A 38 -7.27 7.29 -62.68
C ALA A 38 -8.02 7.40 -61.33
N LEU A 39 -7.37 7.09 -60.20
CA LEU A 39 -7.89 7.38 -58.84
C LEU A 39 -7.19 8.57 -58.16
N SER A 40 -6.33 9.30 -58.89
CA SER A 40 -5.75 10.58 -58.46
C SER A 40 -6.63 11.80 -58.82
N ALA A 41 -7.86 11.60 -59.30
CA ALA A 41 -8.82 12.66 -59.61
C ALA A 41 -10.20 12.31 -59.07
N GLY A 42 -10.33 12.27 -57.74
CA GLY A 42 -11.59 11.93 -57.08
C GLY A 42 -11.60 12.03 -55.56
N CYS A 43 -10.75 12.87 -54.97
CA CYS A 43 -10.91 13.27 -53.57
C CYS A 43 -11.33 14.75 -53.54
N GLY A 44 -12.57 15.01 -53.13
CA GLY A 44 -13.02 16.32 -52.70
C GLY A 44 -12.34 16.71 -51.40
N GLY A 45 -11.04 16.99 -51.46
CA GLY A 45 -10.31 17.70 -50.41
C GLY A 45 -10.42 19.19 -50.70
N ALA A 46 -11.09 19.93 -49.82
CA ALA A 46 -10.93 21.38 -49.78
C ALA A 46 -9.43 21.66 -49.66
N THR A 47 -8.86 22.27 -50.68
CA THR A 47 -7.48 22.74 -50.68
C THR A 47 -7.39 23.88 -49.66
N VAL A 48 -7.06 23.52 -48.42
CA VAL A 48 -6.63 24.49 -47.41
C VAL A 48 -5.38 25.16 -47.98
N SER A 49 -5.49 26.44 -48.32
CA SER A 49 -4.38 27.22 -48.88
C SER A 49 -3.11 27.06 -48.02
N GLY A 50 -1.92 27.12 -48.63
CA GLY A 50 -0.65 26.98 -47.89
C GLY A 50 -0.49 27.95 -46.71
N ALA A 51 -1.18 29.09 -46.74
CA ALA A 51 -1.26 30.04 -45.63
C ALA A 51 -2.08 29.53 -44.43
N ALA A 52 -3.19 28.83 -44.69
CA ALA A 52 -4.03 28.24 -43.66
C ALA A 52 -3.38 26.99 -43.02
N SER A 53 -2.49 26.29 -43.74
CA SER A 53 -1.64 25.24 -43.16
C SER A 53 -0.60 25.81 -42.18
N ALA A 54 0.11 26.88 -42.56
CA ALA A 54 1.11 27.52 -41.70
C ALA A 54 0.49 28.14 -40.43
N GLU A 55 -0.71 28.74 -40.55
CA GLU A 55 -1.44 29.28 -39.41
C GLU A 55 -1.85 28.19 -38.41
N VAL A 56 -2.34 27.04 -38.90
CA VAL A 56 -2.68 25.89 -38.03
C VAL A 56 -1.44 25.36 -37.31
N THR A 57 -0.32 25.18 -38.01
CA THR A 57 0.94 24.73 -37.38
C THR A 57 1.39 25.68 -36.27
N ALA A 58 1.36 27.00 -36.52
CA ALA A 58 1.73 28.00 -35.53
C ALA A 58 0.85 27.94 -34.27
N LEU A 59 -0.46 27.71 -34.43
CA LEU A 59 -1.40 27.57 -33.31
C LEU A 59 -1.15 26.29 -32.49
N LEU A 60 -0.80 25.18 -33.14
CA LEU A 60 -0.45 23.94 -32.44
C LEU A 60 0.85 24.12 -31.65
N GLU A 61 1.87 24.72 -32.24
CA GLU A 61 3.15 24.99 -31.57
C GLU A 61 2.99 26.00 -30.42
N GLU A 62 2.14 27.02 -30.59
CA GLU A 62 1.79 27.96 -29.52
C GLU A 62 1.22 27.22 -28.31
N GLY A 63 0.25 26.33 -28.52
CA GLY A 63 -0.33 25.55 -27.43
C GLY A 63 0.71 24.68 -26.72
N GLN A 64 1.57 24.00 -27.49
CA GLN A 64 2.62 23.14 -26.94
C GLN A 64 3.66 23.93 -26.14
N ARG A 65 3.96 25.18 -26.52
CA ARG A 65 4.87 26.03 -25.74
C ARG A 65 4.28 26.38 -24.37
N TYR A 66 2.97 26.61 -24.27
CA TYR A 66 2.30 26.84 -22.99
C TYR A 66 2.26 25.58 -22.12
N GLU A 67 2.04 24.40 -22.71
CA GLU A 67 2.08 23.11 -21.99
C GLU A 67 3.49 22.76 -21.50
N ARG A 68 4.53 23.18 -22.23
CA ARG A 68 5.93 22.94 -21.84
C ARG A 68 6.52 24.04 -20.96
N GLY A 69 5.77 25.08 -20.65
CA GLY A 69 6.26 26.23 -19.89
C GLY A 69 7.39 27.00 -20.60
N LEU A 70 7.43 26.98 -21.93
CA LEU A 70 8.45 27.68 -22.72
C LEU A 70 8.17 29.18 -22.83
N GLU A 71 6.94 29.61 -22.57
CA GLU A 71 6.51 31.02 -22.55
C GLU A 71 6.13 31.52 -21.14
N GLY A 72 6.55 30.81 -20.08
CA GLY A 72 6.22 31.12 -18.68
C GLY A 72 5.89 29.85 -17.88
N PRO A 73 5.26 29.96 -16.69
CA PRO A 73 4.71 28.79 -16.00
C PRO A 73 3.75 28.01 -16.91
N TYR A 74 3.63 26.70 -16.67
CA TYR A 74 2.62 25.85 -17.29
C TYR A 74 1.23 26.54 -17.27
N ASP A 75 0.62 26.73 -18.44
CA ASP A 75 -0.67 27.43 -18.58
C ASP A 75 -1.59 26.68 -19.57
N ILE A 76 -2.33 25.71 -19.04
CA ILE A 76 -3.26 24.89 -19.83
C ILE A 76 -4.42 25.70 -20.42
N VAL A 77 -4.79 26.83 -19.81
CA VAL A 77 -5.90 27.68 -20.29
C VAL A 77 -5.51 28.34 -21.61
N ARG A 78 -4.29 28.87 -21.69
CA ARG A 78 -3.77 29.43 -22.95
C ARG A 78 -3.54 28.36 -24.01
N ALA A 79 -3.01 27.20 -23.61
CA ALA A 79 -2.85 26.07 -24.53
C ALA A 79 -4.20 25.66 -25.15
N ARG A 80 -5.23 25.47 -24.32
CA ARG A 80 -6.61 25.16 -24.73
C ARG A 80 -7.14 26.19 -25.73
N ALA A 81 -6.90 27.48 -25.49
CA ALA A 81 -7.34 28.54 -26.40
C ALA A 81 -6.62 28.53 -27.75
N ALA A 82 -5.34 28.13 -27.80
CA ALA A 82 -4.61 27.93 -29.05
C ALA A 82 -5.16 26.74 -29.84
N TYR A 83 -5.35 25.59 -29.18
CA TYR A 83 -5.91 24.39 -29.82
C TYR A 83 -7.35 24.58 -30.31
N GLN A 84 -8.18 25.29 -29.54
CA GLN A 84 -9.53 25.66 -29.96
C GLN A 84 -9.51 26.48 -31.25
N ARG A 85 -8.59 27.44 -31.38
CA ARG A 85 -8.41 28.24 -32.61
C ARG A 85 -7.94 27.39 -33.80
N ALA A 86 -7.10 26.38 -33.56
CA ALA A 86 -6.69 25.43 -34.59
C ALA A 86 -7.87 24.53 -35.04
N CYS A 87 -8.64 23.99 -34.09
CA CYS A 87 -9.83 23.19 -34.36
C CYS A 87 -10.88 23.99 -35.17
N ALA A 88 -11.10 25.25 -34.82
CA ALA A 88 -12.03 26.14 -35.55
C ALA A 88 -11.64 26.38 -37.02
N ARG A 89 -10.38 26.10 -37.41
CA ARG A 89 -9.88 26.15 -38.79
C ARG A 89 -9.99 24.79 -39.51
N GLY A 90 -10.64 23.81 -38.90
CA GLY A 90 -10.84 22.46 -39.45
C GLY A 90 -9.67 21.50 -39.21
N ALA A 91 -8.69 21.86 -38.40
CA ALA A 91 -7.56 21.00 -38.09
C ALA A 91 -7.95 19.91 -37.09
N GLN A 92 -8.02 18.66 -37.53
CA GLN A 92 -8.39 17.52 -36.67
C GLN A 92 -7.41 17.32 -35.52
N ARG A 93 -6.10 17.48 -35.77
CA ARG A 93 -5.07 17.52 -34.71
C ARG A 93 -5.37 18.59 -33.66
N GLY A 94 -5.84 19.76 -34.09
CA GLY A 94 -6.25 20.84 -33.19
C GLY A 94 -7.46 20.47 -32.35
N CYS A 95 -8.44 19.77 -32.93
CA CYS A 95 -9.60 19.26 -32.21
C CYS A 95 -9.21 18.14 -31.21
N ALA A 96 -8.30 17.24 -31.60
CA ALA A 96 -7.76 16.20 -30.72
C ALA A 96 -7.00 16.78 -29.51
N MET A 97 -6.14 17.76 -29.74
CA MET A 97 -5.38 18.42 -28.67
C MET A 97 -6.28 19.28 -27.79
N TRP A 98 -7.26 19.97 -28.37
CA TRP A 98 -8.24 20.73 -27.59
C TRP A 98 -9.10 19.82 -26.72
N GLY A 99 -9.60 18.71 -27.29
CA GLY A 99 -10.37 17.71 -26.57
C GLY A 99 -9.61 17.17 -25.36
N PHE A 100 -8.34 16.78 -25.54
CA PHE A 100 -7.50 16.36 -24.43
C PHE A 100 -7.23 17.47 -23.41
N ALA A 101 -6.94 18.70 -23.85
CA ALA A 101 -6.75 19.82 -22.93
C ALA A 101 -7.99 20.16 -22.09
N LEU A 102 -9.19 19.68 -22.45
CA LEU A 102 -10.41 19.79 -21.64
C LEU A 102 -10.47 18.79 -20.49
N THR A 103 -9.68 17.72 -20.50
CA THR A 103 -9.58 16.77 -19.38
C THR A 103 -8.57 17.20 -18.32
N LEU A 104 -7.72 18.18 -18.64
CA LEU A 104 -6.66 18.68 -17.79
C LEU A 104 -7.08 19.91 -16.98
N GLY A 105 -6.44 20.09 -15.82
CA GLY A 105 -6.66 21.22 -14.89
C GLY A 105 -7.65 20.92 -13.76
N PRO A 106 -7.97 21.93 -12.92
CA PRO A 106 -8.84 21.77 -11.76
C PRO A 106 -10.22 21.20 -12.14
N SER A 107 -10.83 20.41 -11.26
CA SER A 107 -12.12 19.73 -11.52
C SER A 107 -13.23 20.63 -12.08
N ALA A 108 -13.32 21.87 -11.61
CA ALA A 108 -14.32 22.83 -12.10
C ALA A 108 -14.12 23.28 -13.57
N GLN A 109 -12.98 22.98 -14.17
CA GLN A 109 -12.60 23.36 -15.54
C GLN A 109 -12.56 22.18 -16.51
N ARG A 110 -12.80 20.95 -16.01
CA ARG A 110 -12.77 19.73 -16.81
C ARG A 110 -14.13 19.48 -17.48
N ASP A 111 -14.10 19.10 -18.75
CA ASP A 111 -15.30 18.83 -19.56
C ASP A 111 -15.09 17.55 -20.38
N PHE A 112 -15.32 16.41 -19.72
CA PHE A 112 -15.07 15.08 -20.29
C PHE A 112 -16.03 14.73 -21.43
N GLU A 113 -17.30 15.15 -21.35
CA GLU A 113 -18.29 14.90 -22.41
C GLU A 113 -17.88 15.60 -23.72
N ARG A 114 -17.48 16.87 -23.63
CA ARG A 114 -17.00 17.62 -24.79
C ARG A 114 -15.65 17.11 -25.29
N ALA A 115 -14.77 16.71 -24.37
CA ALA A 115 -13.50 16.08 -24.73
C ALA A 115 -13.75 14.84 -25.59
N ALA A 116 -14.64 13.95 -25.15
CA ALA A 116 -14.97 12.70 -25.84
C ALA A 116 -15.50 12.96 -27.25
N ALA A 117 -16.43 13.91 -27.40
CA ALA A 117 -16.98 14.27 -28.70
C ALA A 117 -15.92 14.80 -29.67
N LEU A 118 -15.02 15.68 -29.19
CA LEU A 118 -13.96 16.26 -30.01
C LEU A 118 -12.91 15.23 -30.43
N THR A 119 -12.46 14.39 -29.51
CA THR A 119 -11.44 13.37 -29.79
C THR A 119 -11.99 12.25 -30.66
N ARG A 120 -13.26 11.85 -30.47
CA ARG A 120 -13.95 10.90 -31.35
C ARG A 120 -14.03 11.40 -32.77
N ALA A 121 -14.52 12.62 -32.96
CA ALA A 121 -14.63 13.23 -34.29
C ALA A 121 -13.27 13.33 -34.99
N ALA A 122 -12.21 13.68 -34.25
CA ALA A 122 -10.85 13.70 -34.78
C ALA A 122 -10.35 12.30 -35.17
N CYS A 123 -10.61 11.28 -34.35
CA CYS A 123 -10.28 9.89 -34.66
C CYS A 123 -11.02 9.36 -35.90
N ASP A 124 -12.32 9.61 -35.99
CA ASP A 124 -13.16 9.23 -37.13
C ASP A 124 -12.70 9.91 -38.43
N ALA A 125 -12.14 11.12 -38.31
CA ALA A 125 -11.53 11.85 -39.41
C ALA A 125 -10.09 11.41 -39.74
N GLY A 126 -9.56 10.39 -39.04
CA GLY A 126 -8.25 9.78 -39.30
C GLY A 126 -7.08 10.36 -38.52
N ASP A 127 -7.30 11.24 -37.54
CA ASP A 127 -6.22 11.73 -36.67
C ASP A 127 -5.88 10.69 -35.59
N LEU A 128 -4.67 10.12 -35.67
CA LEU A 128 -4.22 9.02 -34.81
C LEU A 128 -3.98 9.44 -33.35
N LEU A 129 -3.60 10.70 -33.12
CA LEU A 129 -3.55 11.26 -31.76
C LEU A 129 -4.96 11.40 -31.21
N GLY A 130 -5.92 11.83 -32.03
CA GLY A 130 -7.35 11.84 -31.72
C GLY A 130 -7.85 10.48 -31.25
N CYS A 131 -7.44 9.39 -31.92
CA CYS A 131 -7.78 8.03 -31.49
C CYS A 131 -7.19 7.66 -30.12
N THR A 132 -5.93 8.05 -29.87
CA THR A 132 -5.27 7.83 -28.59
C THR A 132 -5.93 8.62 -27.45
N HIS A 133 -6.25 9.90 -27.69
CA HIS A 133 -6.95 10.73 -26.71
C HIS A 133 -8.39 10.29 -26.47
N TYR A 134 -9.10 9.82 -27.51
CA TYR A 134 -10.46 9.31 -27.36
C TYR A 134 -10.49 8.08 -26.44
N ALA A 135 -9.59 7.13 -26.65
CA ALA A 135 -9.42 5.97 -25.77
C ALA A 135 -9.20 6.40 -24.30
N PHE A 136 -8.31 7.36 -24.06
CA PHE A 136 -8.04 7.90 -22.72
C PHE A 136 -9.26 8.58 -22.08
N VAL A 137 -9.98 9.42 -22.84
CA VAL A 137 -11.15 10.14 -22.31
C VAL A 137 -12.25 9.17 -21.90
N GLN A 138 -12.50 8.12 -22.69
CA GLN A 138 -13.54 7.13 -22.42
C GLN A 138 -13.25 6.33 -21.15
N GLN A 139 -11.98 5.96 -20.90
CA GLN A 139 -11.57 5.38 -19.63
C GLN A 139 -11.87 6.32 -18.44
N GLY A 140 -11.62 7.63 -18.61
CA GLY A 140 -11.92 8.64 -17.57
C GLY A 140 -13.41 8.83 -17.27
N LEU A 141 -14.31 8.51 -18.21
CA LEU A 141 -15.76 8.54 -18.02
C LEU A 141 -16.32 7.26 -17.38
N GLY A 142 -15.51 6.19 -17.27
CA GLY A 142 -15.98 4.88 -16.83
C GLY A 142 -16.97 4.24 -17.81
N GLU A 143 -16.95 4.65 -19.09
CA GLU A 143 -17.75 4.03 -20.13
C GLU A 143 -17.01 2.82 -20.71
N GLU A 144 -17.66 1.65 -20.72
CA GLU A 144 -17.13 0.46 -21.40
C GLU A 144 -17.19 0.69 -22.94
N LEU A 145 -16.04 0.54 -23.61
CA LEU A 145 -15.94 0.62 -25.06
C LEU A 145 -16.30 -0.73 -25.70
N ASP A 146 -16.99 -0.71 -26.84
CA ASP A 146 -17.27 -1.91 -27.64
C ASP A 146 -15.96 -2.61 -28.08
N GLU A 147 -15.99 -3.93 -28.25
CA GLU A 147 -14.80 -4.77 -28.52
C GLU A 147 -14.00 -4.34 -29.78
N SER A 148 -14.67 -3.78 -30.80
CA SER A 148 -14.02 -3.24 -32.02
C SER A 148 -13.43 -1.84 -31.89
N ASP A 149 -13.87 -1.07 -30.88
CA ASP A 149 -13.41 0.29 -30.55
C ASP A 149 -12.73 0.35 -29.17
N GLY A 150 -12.31 -0.81 -28.64
CA GLY A 150 -11.61 -0.91 -27.37
C GLY A 150 -10.36 -0.03 -27.34
N ALA A 151 -10.05 0.55 -26.18
CA ALA A 151 -8.92 1.48 -26.00
C ALA A 151 -7.62 0.94 -26.62
N CYS A 152 -7.31 -0.33 -26.40
CA CYS A 152 -6.11 -0.98 -26.93
C CYS A 152 -6.10 -1.12 -28.46
N ALA A 153 -7.25 -1.34 -29.10
CA ALA A 153 -7.36 -1.38 -30.55
C ALA A 153 -7.12 0.01 -31.17
N LEU A 154 -7.61 1.07 -30.52
CA LEU A 154 -7.34 2.46 -30.93
C LEU A 154 -5.86 2.82 -30.79
N HIS A 155 -5.21 2.40 -29.69
CA HIS A 155 -3.77 2.57 -29.49
C HIS A 155 -2.94 1.79 -30.52
N ALA A 156 -3.35 0.56 -30.86
CA ALA A 156 -2.71 -0.22 -31.91
C ALA A 156 -2.79 0.46 -33.28
N ARG A 157 -3.98 0.95 -33.66
CA ARG A 157 -4.15 1.74 -34.90
C ARG A 157 -3.23 2.97 -34.92
N ALA A 158 -3.12 3.68 -33.80
CA ALA A 158 -2.23 4.83 -33.68
C ALA A 158 -0.76 4.46 -33.80
N CYS A 159 -0.32 3.39 -33.13
CA CYS A 159 1.05 2.90 -33.19
C CYS A 159 1.45 2.40 -34.59
N ASP A 160 0.56 1.66 -35.26
CA ASP A 160 0.77 1.16 -36.63
C ASP A 160 0.85 2.31 -37.65
N GLY A 161 0.10 3.39 -37.40
CA GLY A 161 0.20 4.64 -38.15
C GLY A 161 1.38 5.54 -37.73
N ALA A 162 2.33 5.01 -36.96
CA ALA A 162 3.54 5.70 -36.50
C ALA A 162 3.31 6.91 -35.58
N GLU A 163 2.19 6.96 -34.85
CA GLU A 163 2.00 7.91 -33.75
C GLU A 163 2.68 7.34 -32.48
N PRO A 164 3.78 7.95 -31.99
CA PRO A 164 4.61 7.33 -30.94
C PRO A 164 3.87 7.11 -29.62
N ILE A 165 3.01 8.05 -29.23
CA ILE A 165 2.20 7.93 -28.01
C ILE A 165 1.23 6.74 -28.10
N GLY A 166 0.75 6.38 -29.29
CA GLY A 166 -0.06 5.18 -29.50
C GLY A 166 0.70 3.90 -29.17
N CYS A 167 2.01 3.86 -29.44
CA CYS A 167 2.84 2.71 -29.09
C CYS A 167 3.06 2.59 -27.59
N VAL A 168 3.24 3.71 -26.88
CA VAL A 168 3.34 3.72 -25.41
C VAL A 168 2.05 3.18 -24.80
N ARG A 169 0.90 3.73 -25.19
CA ARG A 169 -0.40 3.30 -24.64
C ARG A 169 -0.73 1.85 -25.00
N LEU A 170 -0.31 1.37 -26.18
CA LEU A 170 -0.44 -0.05 -26.52
C LEU A 170 0.46 -0.93 -25.63
N GLY A 171 1.65 -0.47 -25.26
CA GLY A 171 2.51 -1.15 -24.30
C GLY A 171 1.80 -1.37 -22.97
N TRP A 172 1.25 -0.29 -22.39
CA TRP A 172 0.48 -0.39 -21.14
C TRP A 172 -0.73 -1.33 -21.25
N CYS A 173 -1.40 -1.35 -22.39
CA CYS A 173 -2.48 -2.31 -22.64
C CYS A 173 -2.04 -3.78 -22.55
N LEU A 174 -0.79 -4.10 -22.89
CA LEU A 174 -0.25 -5.45 -22.76
C LEU A 174 0.10 -5.77 -21.29
N GLU A 175 0.55 -4.77 -20.54
CA GLU A 175 0.95 -4.90 -19.13
C GLU A 175 -0.23 -4.85 -18.14
N ASP A 176 -1.36 -4.27 -18.54
CA ASP A 176 -2.60 -4.25 -17.75
C ASP A 176 -3.48 -5.49 -17.97
N ALA A 177 -3.03 -6.47 -18.78
CA ALA A 177 -3.76 -7.72 -19.01
C ALA A 177 -3.91 -8.53 -17.71
N ASP A 178 -5.03 -9.27 -17.58
CA ASP A 178 -5.30 -10.13 -16.40
C ASP A 178 -4.15 -11.11 -16.11
N GLU A 179 -3.50 -11.60 -17.17
CA GLU A 179 -2.29 -12.42 -17.12
C GLU A 179 -1.24 -11.82 -18.07
N VAL A 180 -0.17 -11.26 -17.49
CA VAL A 180 0.97 -10.73 -18.24
C VAL A 180 2.01 -11.84 -18.42
N THR A 181 2.44 -12.08 -19.65
CA THR A 181 3.48 -13.07 -19.97
C THR A 181 4.81 -12.40 -20.33
N GLU A 182 5.92 -13.15 -20.27
CA GLU A 182 7.23 -12.66 -20.74
C GLU A 182 7.18 -12.20 -22.22
N GLU A 183 6.30 -12.81 -23.04
CA GLU A 183 6.10 -12.39 -24.43
C GLU A 183 5.41 -11.03 -24.51
N ASP A 184 4.47 -10.74 -23.61
CA ASP A 184 3.78 -9.45 -23.54
C ASP A 184 4.75 -8.34 -23.10
N ASP A 185 5.57 -8.59 -22.07
CA ASP A 185 6.63 -7.66 -21.66
C ASP A 185 7.61 -7.39 -22.82
N ALA A 186 7.99 -8.42 -23.58
CA ALA A 186 8.90 -8.27 -24.71
C ALA A 186 8.27 -7.47 -25.85
N ARG A 187 6.96 -7.63 -26.07
CA ARG A 187 6.19 -6.84 -27.05
C ARG A 187 6.05 -5.40 -26.58
N ALA A 188 5.75 -5.14 -25.31
CA ALA A 188 5.67 -3.81 -24.74
C ALA A 188 7.01 -3.08 -24.83
N ALA A 189 8.12 -3.72 -24.43
CA ALA A 189 9.47 -3.18 -24.58
C ALA A 189 9.81 -2.82 -26.04
N ALA A 190 9.37 -3.63 -27.01
CA ALA A 190 9.55 -3.32 -28.43
C ALA A 190 8.73 -2.10 -28.87
N LEU A 191 7.53 -1.91 -28.33
CA LEU A 191 6.69 -0.74 -28.58
C LEU A 191 7.29 0.54 -27.97
N TYR A 192 7.76 0.49 -26.72
CA TYR A 192 8.45 1.61 -26.08
C TYR A 192 9.73 1.99 -26.80
N ARG A 193 10.51 1.01 -27.27
CA ARG A 193 11.68 1.26 -28.12
C ARG A 193 11.31 2.01 -29.39
N ARG A 194 10.26 1.59 -30.10
CA ARG A 194 9.75 2.31 -31.29
C ARG A 194 9.34 3.74 -30.95
N ALA A 195 8.64 3.95 -29.83
CA ALA A 195 8.23 5.27 -29.38
C ALA A 195 9.43 6.18 -29.04
N CYS A 196 10.39 5.65 -28.27
CA CYS A 196 11.61 6.36 -27.89
C CYS A 196 12.48 6.73 -29.10
N GLU A 197 12.67 5.81 -30.05
CA GLU A 197 13.39 6.07 -31.30
C GLU A 197 12.70 7.12 -32.17
N ALA A 198 11.36 7.22 -32.10
CA ALA A 198 10.58 8.28 -32.72
C ALA A 198 10.58 9.61 -31.93
N GLY A 199 11.34 9.69 -30.83
CA GLY A 199 11.53 10.90 -30.02
C GLY A 199 10.47 11.13 -28.95
N ASN A 200 9.63 10.13 -28.64
CA ASN A 200 8.69 10.22 -27.54
C ASN A 200 9.40 9.93 -26.21
N VAL A 201 9.37 10.92 -25.30
CA VAL A 201 10.11 10.88 -24.04
C VAL A 201 9.54 9.88 -23.04
N GLU A 202 8.20 9.74 -23.00
CA GLU A 202 7.50 8.75 -22.15
C GLU A 202 7.92 7.33 -22.55
N GLY A 203 7.97 7.03 -23.86
CA GLY A 203 8.47 5.75 -24.35
C GLY A 203 9.94 5.48 -24.03
N CYS A 204 10.77 6.51 -23.88
CA CYS A 204 12.14 6.32 -23.36
C CYS A 204 12.13 5.96 -21.88
N THR A 205 11.26 6.60 -21.09
CA THR A 205 11.07 6.31 -19.67
C THR A 205 10.60 4.88 -19.46
N GLU A 206 9.54 4.45 -20.15
CA GLU A 206 9.02 3.08 -20.05
C GLU A 206 10.06 2.04 -20.48
N LEU A 207 10.78 2.27 -21.59
CA LEU A 207 11.87 1.37 -21.96
C LEU A 207 12.98 1.33 -20.91
N GLY A 208 13.22 2.44 -20.21
CA GLY A 208 14.14 2.51 -19.08
C GLY A 208 13.71 1.61 -17.93
N GLU A 209 12.42 1.61 -17.57
CA GLU A 209 11.86 0.74 -16.53
C GLU A 209 11.99 -0.74 -16.90
N HIS A 210 11.76 -1.08 -18.18
CA HIS A 210 11.93 -2.44 -18.68
C HIS A 210 13.38 -2.92 -18.55
N HIS A 211 14.36 -2.07 -18.88
CA HIS A 211 15.76 -2.39 -18.66
C HIS A 211 16.15 -2.42 -17.18
N GLN A 212 15.51 -1.61 -16.33
CA GLN A 212 15.80 -1.61 -14.89
C GLN A 212 15.38 -2.92 -14.21
N HIS A 213 14.26 -3.50 -14.62
CA HIS A 213 13.66 -4.68 -13.99
C HIS A 213 13.76 -5.96 -14.84
N GLY A 214 14.36 -5.89 -16.03
CA GLY A 214 14.48 -7.04 -16.94
C GLY A 214 13.15 -7.50 -17.54
N LEU A 215 12.20 -6.58 -17.77
CA LEU A 215 10.86 -6.89 -18.28
C LEU A 215 10.90 -7.05 -19.80
N GLY A 216 10.92 -8.28 -20.30
CA GLY A 216 10.93 -8.56 -21.75
C GLY A 216 12.21 -8.14 -22.48
N VAL A 217 13.19 -7.62 -21.75
CA VAL A 217 14.55 -7.27 -22.20
C VAL A 217 15.55 -7.68 -21.12
N GLU A 218 16.83 -7.77 -21.48
CA GLU A 218 17.88 -8.00 -20.48
C GLU A 218 17.95 -6.83 -19.50
N GLU A 219 18.07 -7.16 -18.21
CA GLU A 219 18.30 -6.18 -17.15
C GLU A 219 19.63 -5.45 -17.39
N ASP A 220 19.55 -4.14 -17.53
CA ASP A 220 20.69 -3.26 -17.79
C ASP A 220 20.44 -1.88 -17.16
N LEU A 221 20.94 -1.73 -15.93
CA LEU A 221 20.79 -0.49 -15.17
C LEU A 221 21.52 0.70 -15.82
N GLU A 222 22.63 0.48 -16.53
CA GLU A 222 23.34 1.57 -17.21
C GLU A 222 22.49 2.08 -18.39
N ARG A 223 21.87 1.15 -19.12
CA ARG A 223 20.94 1.47 -20.21
C ARG A 223 19.69 2.17 -19.69
N ALA A 224 19.10 1.69 -18.58
CA ALA A 224 17.96 2.33 -17.93
C ALA A 224 18.28 3.80 -17.56
N VAL A 225 19.42 4.04 -16.89
CA VAL A 225 19.88 5.39 -16.54
C VAL A 225 20.06 6.27 -17.77
N ALA A 226 20.61 5.74 -18.87
CA ALA A 226 20.78 6.50 -20.11
C ALA A 226 19.42 6.90 -20.72
N LEU A 227 18.45 5.98 -20.70
CA LEU A 227 17.09 6.22 -21.20
C LEU A 227 16.32 7.21 -20.33
N TYR A 228 16.39 7.10 -19.01
CA TYR A 228 15.81 8.10 -18.11
C TYR A 228 16.47 9.48 -18.28
N ARG A 229 17.79 9.56 -18.51
CA ARG A 229 18.43 10.83 -18.84
C ARG A 229 17.86 11.43 -20.11
N GLN A 230 17.69 10.62 -21.15
CA GLN A 230 17.07 11.06 -22.39
C GLN A 230 15.63 11.55 -22.18
N GLY A 231 14.81 10.82 -21.40
CA GLY A 231 13.45 11.23 -21.04
C GLY A 231 13.44 12.55 -20.25
N CYS A 232 14.25 12.65 -19.19
CA CYS A 232 14.34 13.83 -18.33
C CYS A 232 14.83 15.08 -19.08
N ASP A 233 15.88 14.96 -19.90
CA ASP A 233 16.38 16.06 -20.72
C ASP A 233 15.36 16.46 -21.80
N GLY A 234 14.55 15.50 -22.28
CA GLY A 234 13.41 15.73 -23.15
C GLY A 234 12.17 16.34 -22.47
N GLY A 235 12.20 16.49 -21.14
CA GLY A 235 11.17 17.16 -20.35
C GLY A 235 10.22 16.23 -19.60
N ASP A 236 10.46 14.92 -19.57
CA ASP A 236 9.67 13.98 -18.77
C ASP A 236 10.02 14.11 -17.27
N ALA A 237 9.03 14.53 -16.48
CA ALA A 237 9.17 14.71 -15.05
C ALA A 237 9.35 13.38 -14.30
N VAL A 238 8.73 12.29 -14.78
CA VAL A 238 8.82 10.95 -14.18
C VAL A 238 10.23 10.41 -14.34
N ALA A 239 10.81 10.51 -15.54
CA ALA A 239 12.20 10.15 -15.75
C ALA A 239 13.18 10.92 -14.86
N CYS A 240 12.96 12.23 -14.68
CA CYS A 240 13.76 13.01 -13.75
C CYS A 240 13.62 12.51 -12.31
N HIS A 241 12.40 12.16 -11.87
CA HIS A 241 12.16 11.59 -10.55
C HIS A 241 12.88 10.24 -10.37
N LEU A 242 12.77 9.34 -11.35
CA LEU A 242 13.46 8.03 -11.33
C LEU A 242 14.98 8.19 -11.24
N LEU A 243 15.57 9.15 -11.96
CA LEU A 243 17.00 9.49 -11.79
C LEU A 243 17.33 10.00 -10.39
N GLY A 244 16.41 10.75 -9.77
CA GLY A 244 16.49 11.17 -8.37
C GLY A 244 16.56 9.99 -7.43
N VAL A 245 15.63 9.04 -7.59
CA VAL A 245 15.55 7.79 -6.82
C VAL A 245 16.83 6.96 -6.99
N LEU A 246 17.25 6.67 -8.22
CA LEU A 246 18.46 5.88 -8.49
C LEU A 246 19.72 6.54 -7.92
N SER A 247 19.83 7.87 -8.00
CA SER A 247 20.96 8.61 -7.42
C SER A 247 20.94 8.59 -5.90
N ARG A 248 19.75 8.60 -5.28
CA ARG A 248 19.57 8.52 -3.82
C ARG A 248 19.92 7.14 -3.28
N GLU A 249 19.66 6.10 -4.06
CA GLU A 249 19.84 4.69 -3.65
C GLU A 249 21.17 4.10 -4.12
N GLY A 250 21.85 4.75 -5.07
CA GLY A 250 23.10 4.26 -5.64
C GLY A 250 22.91 3.03 -6.54
N VAL A 251 21.75 2.94 -7.21
CA VAL A 251 21.39 1.82 -8.09
C VAL A 251 21.67 2.23 -9.54
N GLY A 252 22.54 1.50 -10.24
CA GLY A 252 22.96 1.84 -11.62
C GLY A 252 23.81 3.10 -11.75
N VAL A 253 23.96 3.89 -10.69
CA VAL A 253 24.81 5.08 -10.58
C VAL A 253 25.44 5.13 -9.19
N GLU A 254 26.53 5.90 -9.05
CA GLU A 254 27.10 6.19 -7.74
C GLU A 254 26.10 6.95 -6.85
N LEU A 255 26.01 6.56 -5.57
CA LEU A 255 25.17 7.22 -4.57
C LEU A 255 25.60 8.68 -4.40
N ASP A 256 24.71 9.61 -4.74
CA ASP A 256 24.96 11.05 -4.73
C ASP A 256 23.66 11.78 -4.37
N LEU A 257 23.50 12.08 -3.08
CA LEU A 257 22.29 12.73 -2.55
C LEU A 257 22.11 14.16 -3.08
N GLU A 258 23.20 14.88 -3.38
CA GLU A 258 23.10 16.22 -3.96
C GLU A 258 22.58 16.16 -5.39
N ARG A 259 23.05 15.17 -6.16
CA ARG A 259 22.55 14.92 -7.51
C ARG A 259 21.11 14.44 -7.49
N ALA A 260 20.74 13.58 -6.55
CA ALA A 260 19.35 13.19 -6.34
C ALA A 260 18.47 14.42 -6.12
N ALA A 261 18.82 15.30 -5.19
CA ALA A 261 18.06 16.52 -4.94
C ALA A 261 17.94 17.44 -6.18
N ARG A 262 18.98 17.53 -7.01
CA ARG A 262 18.92 18.29 -8.27
C ARG A 262 17.97 17.67 -9.29
N TRP A 263 17.92 16.33 -9.38
CA TRP A 263 16.97 15.65 -10.25
C TRP A 263 15.53 15.81 -9.76
N GLU A 264 15.30 15.67 -8.45
CA GLU A 264 13.99 15.89 -7.82
C GLU A 264 13.51 17.34 -7.97
N GLU A 265 14.40 18.32 -7.91
CA GLU A 265 14.08 19.73 -8.20
C GLU A 265 13.59 19.91 -9.64
N ARG A 266 14.29 19.34 -10.62
CA ARG A 266 13.88 19.39 -12.04
C ARG A 266 12.54 18.68 -12.29
N ALA A 267 12.30 17.56 -11.62
CA ALA A 267 11.07 16.79 -11.70
C ALA A 267 9.90 17.55 -11.07
N CYS A 268 10.08 18.06 -9.85
CA CYS A 268 9.10 18.86 -9.14
C CYS A 268 8.72 20.12 -9.95
N ASP A 269 9.70 20.82 -10.51
CA ASP A 269 9.45 22.01 -11.35
C ASP A 269 8.61 21.71 -12.59
N ARG A 270 8.71 20.49 -13.12
CA ARG A 270 7.91 19.99 -14.24
C ARG A 270 6.59 19.33 -13.83
N GLY A 271 6.22 19.38 -12.55
CA GLY A 271 4.92 18.94 -12.07
C GLY A 271 4.87 17.50 -11.54
N ALA A 272 6.01 16.80 -11.37
CA ALA A 272 6.01 15.53 -10.66
C ALA A 272 5.77 15.77 -9.16
N ALA A 273 4.53 15.59 -8.71
CA ALA A 273 4.15 15.78 -7.31
C ALA A 273 4.93 14.86 -6.33
N PRO A 274 5.19 13.57 -6.64
CA PRO A 274 6.05 12.72 -5.80
C PRO A 274 7.47 13.27 -5.64
N ALA A 275 8.03 13.87 -6.69
CA ALA A 275 9.34 14.51 -6.64
C ALA A 275 9.35 15.76 -5.75
N CYS A 276 8.27 16.55 -5.75
CA CYS A 276 8.11 17.65 -4.81
C CYS A 276 8.10 17.16 -3.36
N ALA A 277 7.40 16.06 -3.07
CA ALA A 277 7.41 15.46 -1.73
C ALA A 277 8.79 14.90 -1.35
N ALA A 278 9.47 14.23 -2.27
CA ALA A 278 10.82 13.70 -2.07
C ALA A 278 11.85 14.83 -1.81
N LEU A 279 11.81 15.91 -2.60
CA LEU A 279 12.65 17.09 -2.38
C LEU A 279 12.30 17.79 -1.07
N GLY A 280 11.01 17.84 -0.70
CA GLY A 280 10.56 18.33 0.60
C GLY A 280 11.20 17.54 1.74
N ALA A 281 11.21 16.21 1.64
CA ALA A 281 11.87 15.33 2.60
C ALA A 281 13.39 15.53 2.65
N ALA A 282 14.03 15.75 1.50
CA ALA A 282 15.45 16.08 1.44
C ALA A 282 15.78 17.38 2.20
N TYR A 283 14.96 18.43 2.05
CA TYR A 283 15.12 19.67 2.81
C TYR A 283 14.76 19.53 4.29
N GLU A 284 13.82 18.65 4.67
CA GLU A 284 13.50 18.39 6.07
C GLU A 284 14.64 17.65 6.77
N ALA A 285 15.21 16.62 6.12
CA ALA A 285 16.25 15.76 6.68
C ALA A 285 17.68 16.28 6.48
N GLY A 286 17.89 17.23 5.57
CA GLY A 286 19.22 17.70 5.18
C GLY A 286 19.98 16.71 4.28
N SER A 287 19.26 15.91 3.49
CA SER A 287 19.84 14.87 2.62
C SER A 287 20.19 15.45 1.26
N GLY A 288 21.48 15.70 1.01
CA GLY A 288 21.96 16.28 -0.27
C GLY A 288 21.67 17.77 -0.44
N VAL A 289 21.00 18.39 0.54
CA VAL A 289 20.74 19.84 0.64
C VAL A 289 20.82 20.25 2.10
N ALA A 290 21.05 21.53 2.38
CA ALA A 290 20.99 22.04 3.75
C ALA A 290 19.56 22.01 4.30
N VAL A 291 19.39 21.65 5.57
CA VAL A 291 18.08 21.63 6.24
C VAL A 291 17.37 22.96 6.08
N ASN A 292 16.14 22.93 5.58
CA ASN A 292 15.29 24.11 5.41
C ASN A 292 13.81 23.73 5.48
N GLU A 293 13.26 23.74 6.69
CA GLU A 293 11.86 23.37 6.95
C GLU A 293 10.85 24.27 6.23
N ARG A 294 11.16 25.55 6.03
CA ARG A 294 10.29 26.47 5.28
C ARG A 294 10.21 26.05 3.81
N ARG A 295 11.34 25.69 3.21
CA ARG A 295 11.39 25.19 1.84
C ARG A 295 10.70 23.83 1.73
N ALA A 296 10.90 22.94 2.70
CA ALA A 296 10.18 21.67 2.77
C ALA A 296 8.66 21.87 2.79
N ALA A 297 8.15 22.77 3.63
CA ALA A 297 6.72 23.03 3.71
C ALA A 297 6.13 23.64 2.42
N VAL A 298 6.89 24.45 1.68
CA VAL A 298 6.46 24.94 0.35
C VAL A 298 6.36 23.80 -0.65
N LEU A 299 7.34 22.90 -0.66
CA LEU A 299 7.37 21.74 -1.57
C LEU A 299 6.27 20.72 -1.25
N TYR A 300 6.06 20.41 0.03
CA TYR A 300 4.96 19.54 0.46
C TYR A 300 3.59 20.12 0.14
N ARG A 301 3.44 21.46 0.20
CA ARG A 301 2.21 22.12 -0.24
C ARG A 301 1.98 21.96 -1.74
N ARG A 302 3.01 22.16 -2.55
CA ARG A 302 2.92 21.91 -4.00
C ARG A 302 2.54 20.45 -4.29
N ALA A 303 3.15 19.48 -3.61
CA ALA A 303 2.79 18.07 -3.75
C ALA A 303 1.32 17.82 -3.34
N CYS A 304 0.90 18.37 -2.19
CA CYS A 304 -0.47 18.21 -1.70
C CYS A 304 -1.51 18.89 -2.60
N ASP A 305 -1.20 20.05 -3.18
CA ASP A 305 -2.08 20.78 -4.08
C ASP A 305 -2.31 20.00 -5.39
N GLU A 306 -1.31 19.23 -5.83
CA GLU A 306 -1.36 18.27 -6.94
C GLU A 306 -1.82 16.86 -6.50
N ASP A 307 -2.57 16.77 -5.40
CA ASP A 307 -3.23 15.55 -4.91
C ASP A 307 -2.26 14.39 -4.55
N GLU A 308 -1.03 14.70 -4.15
CA GLU A 308 -0.09 13.72 -3.60
C GLU A 308 -0.27 13.56 -2.07
N GLY A 309 -0.73 12.38 -1.66
CA GLY A 309 -1.16 12.09 -0.29
C GLY A 309 -0.05 12.20 0.76
N HIS A 310 1.17 11.74 0.46
CA HIS A 310 2.28 11.82 1.41
C HIS A 310 2.69 13.28 1.67
N GLY A 311 2.68 14.12 0.64
CA GLY A 311 2.91 15.56 0.71
C GLY A 311 1.88 16.26 1.59
N CYS A 312 0.60 15.92 1.46
CA CYS A 312 -0.43 16.41 2.37
C CYS A 312 -0.18 15.99 3.82
N TYR A 313 0.18 14.73 4.05
CA TYR A 313 0.50 14.22 5.39
C TYR A 313 1.68 14.96 6.01
N ARG A 314 2.80 15.13 5.28
CA ARG A 314 3.99 15.83 5.78
C ARG A 314 3.74 17.31 6.01
N LEU A 315 2.96 17.97 5.15
CA LEU A 315 2.55 19.35 5.40
C LEU A 315 1.68 19.46 6.67
N GLY A 316 0.76 18.50 6.88
CA GLY A 316 -0.04 18.41 8.09
C GLY A 316 0.84 18.30 9.34
N TYR A 317 1.85 17.42 9.30
CA TYR A 317 2.82 17.25 10.39
C TYR A 317 3.63 18.52 10.67
N LEU A 318 4.18 19.17 9.65
CA LEU A 318 4.91 20.44 9.83
C LEU A 318 4.01 21.55 10.40
N THR A 319 2.74 21.60 9.98
CA THR A 319 1.75 22.57 10.46
C THR A 319 1.35 22.29 11.91
N GLU A 320 1.19 21.02 12.28
CA GLU A 320 0.91 20.62 13.67
C GLU A 320 2.04 21.01 14.62
N GLN A 321 3.29 20.86 14.17
CA GLN A 321 4.48 21.14 14.96
C GLN A 321 4.90 22.62 14.92
N GLY A 322 4.46 23.38 13.91
CA GLY A 322 4.89 24.76 13.67
C GLY A 322 6.30 24.86 13.10
N ARG A 323 6.72 23.87 12.30
CA ARG A 323 8.07 23.76 11.70
C ARG A 323 8.03 24.27 10.26
N GLY A 324 8.73 25.37 9.97
CA GLY A 324 8.72 26.00 8.65
C GLY A 324 7.41 26.72 8.25
N VAL A 325 6.32 26.51 9.00
CA VAL A 325 5.00 27.15 8.87
C VAL A 325 4.44 27.50 10.25
N GLU A 326 3.42 28.35 10.30
CA GLU A 326 2.73 28.66 11.56
C GLU A 326 2.03 27.43 12.12
N ARG A 327 2.05 27.29 13.46
CA ARG A 327 1.44 26.15 14.14
C ARG A 327 -0.08 26.27 14.09
N ASP A 328 -0.75 25.28 13.52
CA ASP A 328 -2.21 25.20 13.47
C ASP A 328 -2.70 23.75 13.51
N GLN A 329 -3.36 23.39 14.61
CA GLN A 329 -3.86 22.03 14.85
C GLN A 329 -5.09 21.70 13.98
N ALA A 330 -6.00 22.67 13.79
CA ALA A 330 -7.21 22.45 12.99
C ALA A 330 -6.85 22.29 11.51
N ARG A 331 -5.92 23.13 11.02
CA ARG A 331 -5.41 23.01 9.66
C ARG A 331 -4.64 21.70 9.44
N ALA A 332 -3.87 21.24 10.42
CA ALA A 332 -3.20 19.93 10.34
C ALA A 332 -4.22 18.79 10.16
N VAL A 333 -5.31 18.80 10.92
CA VAL A 333 -6.41 17.81 10.78
C VAL A 333 -7.02 17.85 9.38
N GLU A 334 -7.26 19.03 8.80
CA GLU A 334 -7.75 19.13 7.41
C GLU A 334 -6.78 18.51 6.40
N LEU A 335 -5.47 18.74 6.59
CA LEU A 335 -4.43 18.18 5.73
C LEU A 335 -4.33 16.66 5.88
N TYR A 336 -4.45 16.12 7.10
CA TYR A 336 -4.49 14.67 7.32
C TYR A 336 -5.75 14.02 6.73
N ARG A 337 -6.91 14.69 6.78
CA ARG A 337 -8.12 14.25 6.06
C ARG A 337 -7.86 14.16 4.57
N ARG A 338 -7.33 15.23 3.96
CA ARG A 338 -6.99 15.22 2.53
C ARG A 338 -5.98 14.12 2.20
N ALA A 339 -4.95 13.94 3.01
CA ALA A 339 -3.98 12.84 2.83
C ALA A 339 -4.64 11.46 2.86
N CYS A 340 -5.54 11.21 3.82
CA CYS A 340 -6.29 9.96 3.93
C CYS A 340 -7.23 9.75 2.72
N ASP A 341 -7.88 10.81 2.26
CA ASP A 341 -8.73 10.79 1.07
C ASP A 341 -7.94 10.48 -0.20
N LEU A 342 -6.69 10.94 -0.26
CA LEU A 342 -5.68 10.63 -1.28
C LEU A 342 -4.94 9.31 -1.01
N HIS A 343 -5.52 8.40 -0.22
CA HIS A 343 -5.01 7.05 0.02
C HIS A 343 -3.65 6.98 0.75
N SER A 344 -3.24 8.03 1.49
CA SER A 344 -2.11 7.91 2.43
C SER A 344 -2.53 7.15 3.68
N ALA A 345 -1.91 5.99 3.89
CA ALA A 345 -2.15 5.15 5.06
C ALA A 345 -1.71 5.85 6.36
N GLU A 346 -0.61 6.61 6.32
CA GLU A 346 -0.11 7.44 7.41
C GLU A 346 -1.05 8.60 7.72
N GLY A 347 -1.61 9.24 6.68
CA GLY A 347 -2.64 10.27 6.82
C GLY A 347 -3.86 9.74 7.57
N CYS A 348 -4.39 8.58 7.17
CA CYS A 348 -5.52 7.95 7.86
C CYS A 348 -5.19 7.57 9.30
N ASN A 349 -4.03 6.95 9.55
CA ASN A 349 -3.61 6.59 10.90
C ASN A 349 -3.47 7.83 11.79
N THR A 350 -2.76 8.85 11.33
CA THR A 350 -2.48 10.06 12.12
C THR A 350 -3.79 10.79 12.43
N LEU A 351 -4.68 10.92 11.45
CA LEU A 351 -6.00 11.50 11.69
C LEU A 351 -6.80 10.70 12.73
N GLY A 352 -6.75 9.36 12.67
CA GLY A 352 -7.38 8.50 13.67
C GLY A 352 -6.87 8.80 15.08
N VAL A 353 -5.55 8.98 15.25
CA VAL A 353 -4.94 9.36 16.53
C VAL A 353 -5.46 10.72 17.00
N ARG A 354 -5.55 11.72 16.12
CA ARG A 354 -6.09 13.05 16.46
C ARG A 354 -7.54 12.99 16.95
N TYR A 355 -8.37 12.12 16.37
CA TYR A 355 -9.75 11.89 16.83
C TYR A 355 -9.84 11.16 18.17
N VAL A 356 -8.88 10.29 18.51
CA VAL A 356 -8.80 9.67 19.85
C VAL A 356 -8.34 10.67 20.89
N GLU A 357 -7.39 11.54 20.55
CA GLU A 357 -6.81 12.53 21.47
C GLU A 357 -7.64 13.81 21.60
N GLY A 358 -8.57 14.07 20.68
CA GLY A 358 -9.30 15.34 20.60
C GLY A 358 -8.41 16.54 20.24
N THR A 359 -7.32 16.32 19.51
CA THR A 359 -6.32 17.35 19.18
C THR A 359 -6.61 17.99 17.81
N GLY A 360 -7.02 19.26 17.82
CA GLY A 360 -7.42 19.99 16.60
C GLY A 360 -8.78 19.58 16.02
N VAL A 361 -9.47 18.63 16.66
CA VAL A 361 -10.79 18.12 16.31
C VAL A 361 -11.51 17.64 17.56
N GLU A 362 -12.84 17.63 17.55
CA GLU A 362 -13.63 17.00 18.63
C GLU A 362 -13.36 15.49 18.68
N GLU A 363 -13.22 14.95 19.90
CA GLU A 363 -12.96 13.54 20.14
C GLU A 363 -14.07 12.66 19.54
N CYS A 364 -13.69 11.61 18.82
CA CYS A 364 -14.64 10.68 18.21
C CYS A 364 -14.01 9.30 18.00
N ALA A 365 -14.19 8.41 18.98
CA ALA A 365 -13.66 7.04 18.92
C ALA A 365 -14.18 6.24 17.71
N SER A 366 -15.46 6.38 17.34
CA SER A 366 -16.02 5.68 16.17
C SER A 366 -15.47 6.21 14.84
N CYS A 367 -15.17 7.52 14.77
CA CYS A 367 -14.49 8.12 13.63
C CYS A 367 -13.06 7.57 13.50
N ALA A 368 -12.34 7.47 14.63
CA ALA A 368 -11.00 6.88 14.66
C ALA A 368 -11.00 5.42 14.19
N VAL A 369 -11.95 4.60 14.65
CA VAL A 369 -12.12 3.21 14.18
C VAL A 369 -12.31 3.15 12.66
N ALA A 370 -13.16 4.01 12.08
CA ALA A 370 -13.37 4.04 10.64
C ALA A 370 -12.07 4.42 9.87
N LEU A 371 -11.31 5.37 10.40
CA LEU A 371 -10.04 5.81 9.81
C LEU A 371 -8.95 4.76 9.93
N TYR A 372 -8.82 4.09 11.08
CA TYR A 372 -7.87 3.00 11.25
C TYR A 372 -8.21 1.80 10.38
N ARG A 373 -9.50 1.48 10.17
CA ARG A 373 -9.92 0.48 9.16
C ARG A 373 -9.41 0.84 7.77
N ARG A 374 -9.60 2.09 7.34
CA ARG A 374 -9.10 2.56 6.05
C ARG A 374 -7.57 2.51 5.97
N GLY A 375 -6.87 3.00 6.99
CA GLY A 375 -5.41 2.96 7.05
C GLY A 375 -4.84 1.54 7.05
N CYS A 376 -5.49 0.61 7.76
CA CYS A 376 -5.10 -0.80 7.78
C CYS A 376 -5.32 -1.47 6.42
N ALA A 377 -6.44 -1.19 5.75
CA ALA A 377 -6.70 -1.66 4.39
C ALA A 377 -5.70 -1.10 3.35
N LEU A 378 -5.17 0.10 3.58
CA LEU A 378 -4.08 0.70 2.81
C LEU A 378 -2.68 0.16 3.18
N GLY A 379 -2.59 -0.81 4.09
CA GLY A 379 -1.33 -1.48 4.46
C GLY A 379 -0.57 -0.86 5.65
N SER A 380 -1.13 0.13 6.35
CA SER A 380 -0.48 0.66 7.56
C SER A 380 -0.57 -0.33 8.73
N ALA A 381 0.58 -0.92 9.07
CA ALA A 381 0.69 -1.80 10.23
C ALA A 381 0.34 -1.09 11.56
N PHE A 382 0.70 0.20 11.69
CA PHE A 382 0.33 1.02 12.83
C PHE A 382 -1.19 1.22 12.93
N ALA A 383 -1.85 1.49 11.79
CA ALA A 383 -3.31 1.60 11.77
C ALA A 383 -3.99 0.27 12.17
N CYS A 384 -3.49 -0.86 11.65
CA CYS A 384 -3.99 -2.18 12.05
C CYS A 384 -3.82 -2.41 13.56
N GLY A 385 -2.67 -2.05 14.12
CA GLY A 385 -2.40 -2.19 15.57
C GLY A 385 -3.30 -1.30 16.43
N ASN A 386 -3.51 -0.04 16.03
CA ASN A 386 -4.40 0.88 16.73
C ASN A 386 -5.87 0.42 16.64
N LEU A 387 -6.30 -0.06 15.47
CA LEU A 387 -7.62 -0.66 15.31
C LEU A 387 -7.80 -1.90 16.20
N ALA A 388 -6.78 -2.76 16.27
CA ALA A 388 -6.82 -3.99 17.06
C ALA A 388 -7.07 -3.70 18.54
N ILE A 389 -6.45 -2.65 19.08
CA ILE A 389 -6.66 -2.19 20.46
C ILE A 389 -8.10 -1.71 20.64
N MET A 390 -8.57 -0.78 19.78
CA MET A 390 -9.92 -0.23 19.91
C MET A 390 -11.01 -1.30 19.77
N VAL A 391 -10.84 -2.25 18.85
CA VAL A 391 -11.77 -3.38 18.66
C VAL A 391 -11.73 -4.36 19.84
N GLY A 392 -10.54 -4.63 20.39
CA GLY A 392 -10.40 -5.52 21.56
C GLY A 392 -10.96 -4.92 22.86
N GLU A 393 -10.99 -3.58 22.96
CA GLU A 393 -11.51 -2.84 24.10
C GLU A 393 -12.95 -2.36 23.93
N GLY A 394 -13.49 -2.40 22.70
CA GLY A 394 -14.82 -1.87 22.40
C GLY A 394 -14.88 -0.34 22.42
N GLN A 395 -13.77 0.33 22.14
CA GLN A 395 -13.72 1.79 22.04
C GLN A 395 -14.25 2.23 20.68
N GLY A 396 -15.42 2.89 20.65
CA GLY A 396 -16.03 3.37 19.40
C GLY A 396 -16.55 2.25 18.48
N THR A 397 -16.57 1.00 18.95
CA THR A 397 -17.04 -0.20 18.24
C THR A 397 -17.45 -1.27 19.25
N GLU A 398 -18.18 -2.30 18.83
CA GLU A 398 -18.40 -3.48 19.68
C GLU A 398 -17.11 -4.27 19.89
N VAL A 399 -17.00 -4.95 21.04
CA VAL A 399 -15.85 -5.80 21.36
C VAL A 399 -15.82 -7.01 20.44
N ASP A 400 -14.73 -7.18 19.69
CA ASP A 400 -14.46 -8.39 18.91
C ASP A 400 -13.01 -8.85 19.10
N LEU A 401 -12.82 -9.83 19.99
CA LEU A 401 -11.50 -10.34 20.35
C LEU A 401 -10.86 -11.18 19.23
N VAL A 402 -11.66 -11.79 18.34
CA VAL A 402 -11.13 -12.59 17.23
C VAL A 402 -10.65 -11.67 16.12
N GLU A 403 -11.40 -10.62 15.84
CA GLU A 403 -10.98 -9.58 14.90
C GLU A 403 -9.76 -8.81 15.43
N SER A 404 -9.75 -8.45 16.73
CA SER A 404 -8.58 -7.83 17.37
C SER A 404 -7.33 -8.70 17.22
N ALA A 405 -7.44 -10.01 17.46
CA ALA A 405 -6.35 -10.96 17.26
C ALA A 405 -5.79 -10.93 15.83
N ARG A 406 -6.69 -11.04 14.84
CA ARG A 406 -6.35 -10.99 13.41
C ARG A 406 -5.62 -9.70 13.05
N LEU A 407 -6.11 -8.56 13.53
CA LEU A 407 -5.51 -7.25 13.28
C LEU A 407 -4.13 -7.09 13.94
N HIS A 408 -3.93 -7.64 15.13
CA HIS A 408 -2.60 -7.69 15.76
C HIS A 408 -1.62 -8.56 14.96
N GLY A 409 -2.07 -9.70 14.44
CA GLY A 409 -1.27 -10.54 13.54
C GLY A 409 -0.85 -9.80 12.27
N GLN A 410 -1.78 -9.07 11.64
CA GLN A 410 -1.47 -8.21 10.49
C GLN A 410 -0.46 -7.10 10.84
N ALA A 411 -0.65 -6.42 11.97
CA ALA A 411 0.27 -5.38 12.42
C ALA A 411 1.67 -5.94 12.71
N CYS A 412 1.76 -7.14 13.30
CA CYS A 412 3.03 -7.83 13.54
C CYS A 412 3.75 -8.16 12.23
N ALA A 413 3.04 -8.75 11.26
CA ALA A 413 3.60 -9.06 9.94
C ALA A 413 4.12 -7.79 9.23
N GLY A 414 3.49 -6.64 9.49
CA GLY A 414 3.92 -5.33 9.02
C GLY A 414 4.99 -4.64 9.89
N GLY A 415 5.63 -5.34 10.84
CA GLY A 415 6.78 -4.84 11.61
C GLY A 415 6.45 -4.15 12.93
N VAL A 416 5.18 -4.12 13.37
CA VAL A 416 4.82 -3.58 14.69
C VAL A 416 5.07 -4.66 15.76
N GLU A 417 6.31 -4.76 16.24
CA GLU A 417 6.77 -5.81 17.16
C GLU A 417 5.88 -5.97 18.39
N ARG A 418 5.43 -4.85 18.97
CA ARG A 418 4.53 -4.85 20.13
C ARG A 418 3.24 -5.65 19.88
N SER A 419 2.76 -5.73 18.64
CA SER A 419 1.55 -6.48 18.27
C SER A 419 1.78 -7.99 18.13
N CYS A 420 3.02 -8.46 18.01
CA CYS A 420 3.31 -9.87 17.72
C CYS A 420 2.86 -10.84 18.81
N ARG A 421 2.83 -10.41 20.07
CA ARG A 421 2.30 -11.25 21.15
C ARG A 421 0.77 -11.18 21.29
N TRP A 422 0.16 -10.10 20.79
CA TRP A 422 -1.23 -9.78 21.10
C TRP A 422 -2.23 -10.61 20.31
N ASP A 423 -1.88 -11.14 19.14
CA ASP A 423 -2.74 -12.09 18.39
C ASP A 423 -3.13 -13.29 19.28
N GLY A 424 -2.13 -14.00 19.79
CA GLY A 424 -2.33 -15.12 20.70
C GLY A 424 -3.04 -14.75 22.00
N ILE A 425 -2.73 -13.59 22.60
CA ILE A 425 -3.40 -13.13 23.83
C ILE A 425 -4.89 -12.85 23.58
N MET A 426 -5.24 -12.24 22.45
CA MET A 426 -6.64 -11.92 22.13
C MET A 426 -7.42 -13.19 21.79
N LEU A 427 -6.82 -14.17 21.10
CA LEU A 427 -7.42 -15.49 20.89
C LEU A 427 -7.68 -16.23 22.22
N MET A 428 -6.76 -16.13 23.17
CA MET A 428 -6.93 -16.67 24.52
C MET A 428 -8.11 -16.03 25.25
N ARG A 429 -8.22 -14.70 25.21
CA ARG A 429 -9.35 -13.98 25.80
C ARG A 429 -10.67 -14.36 25.13
N ALA A 430 -10.67 -14.53 23.80
CA ALA A 430 -11.84 -14.98 23.04
C ALA A 430 -12.27 -16.40 23.42
N ALA A 431 -11.30 -17.32 23.59
CA ALA A 431 -11.56 -18.69 24.01
C ALA A 431 -12.19 -18.74 25.41
N TRP A 432 -11.65 -17.95 26.35
CA TRP A 432 -12.19 -17.85 27.70
C TRP A 432 -13.58 -17.23 27.75
N ALA A 433 -13.85 -16.19 26.95
CA ALA A 433 -15.19 -15.62 26.83
C ALA A 433 -16.18 -16.64 26.27
N ALA A 434 -15.75 -17.48 25.32
CA ALA A 434 -16.57 -18.57 24.81
C ALA A 434 -16.90 -19.61 25.90
N GLU A 435 -15.95 -20.01 26.74
CA GLU A 435 -16.18 -20.98 27.84
C GLU A 435 -17.30 -20.58 28.80
N GLN A 436 -17.52 -19.28 29.01
CA GLN A 436 -18.55 -18.77 29.92
C GLN A 436 -19.97 -18.79 29.33
N GLY A 437 -20.13 -19.20 28.07
CA GLY A 437 -21.41 -19.31 27.40
C GLY A 437 -22.33 -20.39 27.99
N THR A 438 -23.64 -20.21 27.82
CA THR A 438 -24.68 -21.10 28.38
C THR A 438 -24.89 -22.42 27.64
N ASP A 439 -24.39 -22.54 26.40
CA ASP A 439 -24.44 -23.78 25.60
C ASP A 439 -23.12 -24.56 25.75
N THR A 440 -23.10 -25.47 26.72
CA THR A 440 -21.86 -26.11 27.19
C THR A 440 -21.15 -26.96 26.14
N GLY A 441 -21.85 -27.46 25.11
CA GLY A 441 -21.26 -28.27 24.05
C GLY A 441 -20.60 -27.44 22.95
N ALA A 442 -21.38 -26.53 22.34
CA ALA A 442 -20.90 -25.68 21.25
C ALA A 442 -19.85 -24.66 21.75
N ALA A 443 -20.05 -24.11 22.95
CA ALA A 443 -19.11 -23.17 23.55
C ALA A 443 -17.76 -23.83 23.85
N ARG A 444 -17.76 -25.07 24.33
CA ARG A 444 -16.53 -25.86 24.55
C ARG A 444 -15.78 -26.12 23.25
N ALA A 445 -16.50 -26.49 22.18
CA ALA A 445 -15.88 -26.74 20.87
C ALA A 445 -15.24 -25.46 20.29
N ARG A 446 -15.91 -24.32 20.41
CA ARG A 446 -15.40 -23.01 19.99
C ARG A 446 -14.17 -22.58 20.80
N ALA A 447 -14.19 -22.76 22.12
CA ALA A 447 -13.03 -22.46 22.97
C ALA A 447 -11.81 -23.30 22.59
N LEU A 448 -12.01 -24.60 22.32
CA LEU A 448 -10.93 -25.50 21.91
C LEU A 448 -10.28 -25.07 20.57
N ASP A 449 -11.08 -24.66 19.59
CA ASP A 449 -10.60 -24.12 18.31
C ASP A 449 -9.75 -22.85 18.53
N LEU A 450 -10.24 -21.91 19.34
CA LEU A 450 -9.53 -20.66 19.61
C LEU A 450 -8.20 -20.89 20.36
N TYR A 451 -8.15 -21.84 21.30
CA TYR A 451 -6.89 -22.22 21.95
C TYR A 451 -5.92 -22.91 20.99
N GLN A 452 -6.40 -23.73 20.06
CA GLN A 452 -5.56 -24.30 19.00
C GLN A 452 -4.96 -23.18 18.15
N ARG A 453 -5.78 -22.23 17.69
CA ARG A 453 -5.29 -21.09 16.90
C ARG A 453 -4.26 -20.26 17.67
N ALA A 454 -4.49 -20.00 18.96
CA ALA A 454 -3.52 -19.33 19.82
C ALA A 454 -2.19 -20.12 19.89
N CYS A 455 -2.27 -21.44 20.03
CA CYS A 455 -1.10 -22.31 20.00
C CYS A 455 -0.34 -22.24 18.67
N ASP A 456 -1.07 -22.22 17.54
CA ASP A 456 -0.49 -22.21 16.19
C ASP A 456 0.31 -20.91 15.92
N VAL A 457 -0.13 -19.78 16.49
CA VAL A 457 0.61 -18.51 16.43
C VAL A 457 1.69 -18.38 17.52
N GLY A 458 2.05 -19.49 18.17
CA GLY A 458 3.15 -19.55 19.14
C GLY A 458 2.79 -19.13 20.56
N ASN A 459 1.51 -18.92 20.88
CA ASN A 459 1.09 -18.64 22.25
C ASN A 459 1.04 -19.93 23.07
N LEU A 460 2.04 -20.10 23.95
CA LEU A 460 2.18 -21.28 24.82
C LEU A 460 1.01 -21.45 25.80
N GLY A 461 0.41 -20.35 26.26
CA GLY A 461 -0.84 -20.39 27.05
C GLY A 461 -1.96 -21.09 26.28
N GLY A 462 -2.11 -20.80 24.98
CA GLY A 462 -3.05 -21.50 24.08
C GLY A 462 -2.80 -22.99 23.98
N CYS A 463 -1.54 -23.38 23.77
CA CYS A 463 -1.14 -24.79 23.72
C CYS A 463 -1.50 -25.54 25.01
N LEU A 464 -1.19 -24.92 26.16
CA LEU A 464 -1.49 -25.49 27.48
C LEU A 464 -3.00 -25.66 27.69
N GLN A 465 -3.79 -24.63 27.40
CA GLN A 465 -5.23 -24.65 27.62
C GLN A 465 -5.94 -25.69 26.77
N ARG A 466 -5.57 -25.79 25.51
CA ARG A 466 -6.05 -26.83 24.61
C ARG A 466 -5.76 -28.23 25.15
N ALA A 467 -4.52 -28.50 25.55
CA ALA A 467 -4.11 -29.81 26.04
C ALA A 467 -4.93 -30.23 27.27
N VAL A 468 -5.11 -29.31 28.23
CA VAL A 468 -5.94 -29.57 29.42
C VAL A 468 -7.41 -29.81 29.06
N MET A 469 -8.00 -29.04 28.14
CA MET A 469 -9.38 -29.28 27.69
C MET A 469 -9.58 -30.65 27.02
N LEU A 470 -8.53 -31.20 26.40
CA LEU A 470 -8.52 -32.53 25.81
C LEU A 470 -8.19 -33.64 26.83
N GLY A 471 -7.85 -33.29 28.07
CA GLY A 471 -7.33 -34.24 29.06
C GLY A 471 -5.98 -34.84 28.67
N GLN A 472 -5.19 -34.11 27.88
CA GLN A 472 -3.88 -34.52 27.40
C GLN A 472 -2.78 -33.69 28.07
N PRO A 473 -1.63 -34.29 28.42
CA PRO A 473 -0.47 -33.52 28.82
C PRO A 473 0.08 -32.69 27.65
N PRO A 474 0.40 -31.41 27.86
CA PRO A 474 1.21 -30.65 26.91
C PRO A 474 2.60 -31.30 26.77
N PRO A 475 3.21 -31.31 25.57
CA PRO A 475 4.64 -31.62 25.48
C PRO A 475 5.39 -30.58 26.33
N ASP A 476 6.16 -31.06 27.32
CA ASP A 476 7.03 -30.28 28.21
C ASP A 476 6.40 -29.61 29.45
N ALA A 477 5.11 -29.82 29.74
CA ALA A 477 4.52 -29.33 31.00
C ALA A 477 4.66 -30.33 32.15
N ARG A 478 5.02 -29.83 33.34
CA ARG A 478 4.94 -30.57 34.61
C ARG A 478 3.61 -30.30 35.30
N GLN A 479 2.98 -31.37 35.76
CA GLN A 479 1.76 -31.30 36.56
C GLN A 479 2.08 -31.48 38.04
N TRP A 480 1.44 -30.68 38.87
CA TRP A 480 1.53 -30.76 40.32
C TRP A 480 0.14 -30.75 40.93
N ARG A 481 -0.02 -31.41 42.08
CA ARG A 481 -1.22 -31.27 42.90
C ARG A 481 -0.90 -30.45 44.14
N VAL A 482 -1.79 -29.54 44.49
CA VAL A 482 -1.66 -28.71 45.69
C VAL A 482 -2.86 -28.96 46.58
N GLU A 483 -2.64 -29.41 47.80
CA GLU A 483 -3.68 -29.45 48.83
C GLU A 483 -3.65 -28.13 49.60
N ILE A 484 -4.78 -27.43 49.67
CA ILE A 484 -4.88 -26.14 50.36
C ILE A 484 -4.86 -26.38 51.87
N LEU A 485 -3.83 -25.88 52.54
CA LEU A 485 -3.66 -25.94 54.00
C LEU A 485 -4.24 -24.71 54.69
N GLN A 486 -4.21 -23.55 54.02
CA GLN A 486 -4.79 -22.30 54.51
C GLN A 486 -5.29 -21.46 53.33
N ALA A 487 -6.43 -20.81 53.51
CA ALA A 487 -7.01 -19.89 52.54
C ALA A 487 -7.51 -18.63 53.25
N THR A 488 -6.93 -17.47 52.92
CA THR A 488 -7.35 -16.16 53.44
C THR A 488 -7.91 -15.34 52.28
N ASN A 489 -9.03 -14.64 52.49
CA ASN A 489 -9.76 -13.87 51.47
C ASN A 489 -10.16 -14.68 50.21
N ALA A 490 -10.20 -16.01 50.30
CA ALA A 490 -10.59 -16.86 49.18
C ALA A 490 -12.12 -16.84 48.91
N PRO A 491 -12.56 -17.08 47.67
CA PRO A 491 -13.97 -17.24 47.33
C PRO A 491 -14.64 -18.40 48.08
N ASP A 492 -15.94 -18.31 48.37
CA ASP A 492 -16.71 -19.32 49.14
C ASP A 492 -16.64 -20.76 48.59
N TRP A 493 -16.32 -20.91 47.32
CA TRP A 493 -16.19 -22.20 46.64
C TRP A 493 -14.84 -22.86 46.84
N LEU A 494 -13.86 -22.16 47.40
CA LEU A 494 -12.50 -22.62 47.65
C LEU A 494 -12.28 -22.74 49.16
N ARG A 495 -11.94 -23.94 49.64
CA ARG A 495 -11.86 -24.26 51.07
C ARG A 495 -10.54 -24.94 51.42
N VAL A 496 -10.17 -24.82 52.69
CA VAL A 496 -9.07 -25.60 53.26
C VAL A 496 -9.37 -27.11 53.11
N GLY A 497 -8.38 -27.87 52.64
CA GLY A 497 -8.47 -29.29 52.30
C GLY A 497 -8.79 -29.56 50.83
N ASP A 498 -9.15 -28.55 50.04
CA ASP A 498 -9.37 -28.73 48.60
C ASP A 498 -8.06 -29.05 47.88
N VAL A 499 -8.18 -29.88 46.84
CA VAL A 499 -7.05 -30.24 45.97
C VAL A 499 -7.15 -29.47 44.67
N CYS A 500 -6.08 -28.76 44.36
CA CYS A 500 -5.89 -28.00 43.14
C CYS A 500 -4.90 -28.70 42.22
N GLU A 501 -5.09 -28.52 40.92
CA GLU A 501 -4.15 -28.93 39.88
C GLU A 501 -3.40 -27.70 39.38
N VAL A 502 -2.08 -27.84 39.31
CA VAL A 502 -1.18 -26.80 38.83
C VAL A 502 -0.40 -27.34 37.64
N TYR A 503 -0.44 -26.62 36.52
CA TYR A 503 0.35 -26.92 35.34
C TYR A 503 1.40 -25.84 35.13
N LEU A 504 2.65 -26.28 34.94
CA LEU A 504 3.82 -25.43 34.69
C LEU A 504 4.54 -25.91 33.43
N LEU A 505 4.67 -25.05 32.43
CA LEU A 505 5.49 -25.32 31.25
C LEU A 505 6.97 -25.07 31.58
N THR A 506 7.70 -26.13 31.94
CA THR A 506 9.11 -26.02 32.30
C THR A 506 10.00 -26.09 31.06
N GLY A 507 10.84 -25.09 30.81
CA GLY A 507 11.90 -25.16 29.79
C GLY A 507 11.90 -24.07 28.70
N ARG A 508 10.96 -23.12 28.73
CA ARG A 508 10.99 -21.92 27.87
C ARG A 508 10.62 -20.68 28.69
N ASN A 509 11.28 -19.57 28.41
CA ASN A 509 11.02 -18.29 29.06
C ASN A 509 10.11 -17.45 28.14
N PRO A 510 8.92 -17.01 28.60
CA PRO A 510 8.46 -17.15 29.98
C PRO A 510 7.61 -18.39 30.27
N VAL A 511 7.57 -18.77 31.55
CA VAL A 511 6.89 -19.97 32.04
C VAL A 511 5.41 -19.68 32.25
N HIS A 512 4.52 -20.48 31.67
CA HIS A 512 3.08 -20.31 31.85
C HIS A 512 2.54 -21.16 33.01
N LEU A 513 1.63 -20.57 33.79
CA LEU A 513 1.00 -21.16 34.96
C LEU A 513 -0.52 -21.27 34.78
N ARG A 514 -1.08 -22.44 35.10
CA ARG A 514 -2.53 -22.62 35.28
C ARG A 514 -2.79 -23.23 36.65
N VAL A 515 -3.70 -22.62 37.42
CA VAL A 515 -4.17 -23.14 38.72
C VAL A 515 -5.68 -23.35 38.66
N THR A 516 -6.12 -24.59 38.89
CA THR A 516 -7.54 -24.96 38.95
C THR A 516 -7.86 -25.78 40.20
N CYS A 517 -8.89 -25.39 40.94
CA CYS A 517 -9.33 -26.08 42.15
C CYS A 517 -10.81 -26.45 42.03
N ASN A 518 -11.16 -27.70 42.28
CA ASN A 518 -12.54 -28.19 42.13
C ASN A 518 -13.18 -27.83 40.77
N GLY A 519 -12.37 -27.84 39.70
CA GLY A 519 -12.79 -27.48 38.34
C GLY A 519 -12.99 -25.97 38.10
N ARG A 520 -12.68 -25.10 39.07
CA ARG A 520 -12.75 -23.63 38.96
C ARG A 520 -11.36 -23.01 38.93
N TYR A 521 -11.21 -21.94 38.14
CA TYR A 521 -9.93 -21.27 37.94
C TYR A 521 -9.61 -20.29 39.06
N ILE A 522 -8.31 -20.18 39.36
CA ILE A 522 -7.78 -19.15 40.26
C ILE A 522 -7.03 -18.08 39.48
N TYR A 523 -6.15 -18.47 38.54
CA TYR A 523 -5.37 -17.52 37.73
C TYR A 523 -5.79 -17.52 36.26
N PRO A 524 -5.78 -16.34 35.59
CA PRO A 524 -6.06 -16.25 34.18
C PRO A 524 -4.99 -16.97 33.37
N PRO A 525 -5.36 -17.51 32.20
CA PRO A 525 -4.49 -18.39 31.42
C PRO A 525 -3.37 -17.65 30.67
N THR A 526 -3.34 -16.32 30.74
CA THR A 526 -2.30 -15.43 30.23
C THR A 526 -1.25 -15.07 31.27
N SER A 527 -1.28 -15.72 32.45
CA SER A 527 -0.31 -15.47 33.52
C SER A 527 1.06 -16.03 33.16
N VAL A 528 2.09 -15.22 33.39
CA VAL A 528 3.47 -15.44 32.98
C VAL A 528 4.36 -15.37 34.21
N ILE A 529 5.22 -16.38 34.43
CA ILE A 529 6.16 -16.40 35.56
C ILE A 529 7.53 -15.90 35.12
N HIS A 530 8.06 -14.94 35.87
CA HIS A 530 9.44 -14.50 35.85
C HIS A 530 10.13 -14.78 37.19
N TRP A 531 11.44 -15.03 37.18
CA TRP A 531 12.22 -15.23 38.40
C TRP A 531 12.99 -13.95 38.76
N VAL A 532 12.71 -13.39 39.94
CA VAL A 532 13.39 -12.20 40.46
C VAL A 532 13.94 -12.52 41.85
N ASN A 533 15.25 -12.43 42.05
CA ASN A 533 15.92 -12.71 43.34
C ASN A 533 15.60 -14.08 43.98
N GLY A 534 15.26 -15.10 43.18
CA GLY A 534 14.89 -16.43 43.67
C GLY A 534 13.40 -16.58 44.03
N GLU A 535 12.61 -15.53 43.85
CA GLU A 535 11.15 -15.54 43.96
C GLU A 535 10.53 -15.60 42.56
N ALA A 536 9.45 -16.37 42.40
CA ALA A 536 8.69 -16.39 41.17
C ALA A 536 7.62 -15.29 41.23
N VAL A 537 7.70 -14.32 40.32
CA VAL A 537 6.70 -13.27 40.14
C VAL A 537 5.81 -13.69 38.98
N VAL A 538 4.51 -13.75 39.23
CA VAL A 538 3.49 -14.02 38.21
C VAL A 538 2.98 -12.67 37.74
N ASP A 539 3.37 -12.28 36.53
CA ASP A 539 2.76 -11.17 35.82
C ASP A 539 1.50 -11.70 35.11
N SER A 540 0.33 -11.15 35.43
CA SER A 540 -0.83 -11.28 34.54
C SER A 540 -1.16 -9.93 33.93
N GLU A 541 -1.08 -9.84 32.60
CA GLU A 541 -1.39 -8.59 31.90
C GLU A 541 -2.90 -8.46 31.75
N THR A 542 -3.48 -7.51 32.48
CA THR A 542 -4.79 -6.93 32.15
C THR A 542 -4.61 -5.46 31.77
N THR A 543 -5.58 -4.87 31.09
CA THR A 543 -5.47 -3.60 30.35
C THR A 543 -5.09 -2.35 31.16
N HIS A 544 -4.83 -2.45 32.48
CA HIS A 544 -4.51 -1.30 33.33
C HIS A 544 -3.35 -1.52 34.33
N GLY A 545 -2.56 -2.58 34.18
CA GLY A 545 -1.42 -2.82 35.08
C GLY A 545 -1.06 -4.30 35.13
N ASN A 546 0.19 -4.56 35.53
CA ASN A 546 0.59 -5.90 35.92
C ASN A 546 -0.17 -6.25 37.20
N LEU A 547 -0.89 -7.37 37.17
CA LEU A 547 -1.20 -8.07 38.42
C LEU A 547 0.14 -8.61 38.93
N ASP A 548 0.73 -7.95 39.92
CA ASP A 548 1.89 -8.46 40.66
C ASP A 548 1.38 -9.53 41.62
N ALA A 549 1.29 -10.77 41.12
CA ALA A 549 1.05 -11.92 41.99
C ALA A 549 2.39 -12.54 42.39
N ARG A 550 2.64 -12.67 43.70
CA ARG A 550 3.86 -13.33 44.20
C ARG A 550 3.60 -14.81 44.40
N LEU A 551 4.44 -15.63 43.76
CA LEU A 551 4.43 -17.08 43.83
C LEU A 551 5.69 -17.55 44.57
N LEU A 552 5.55 -17.92 45.85
CA LEU A 552 6.64 -18.60 46.55
C LEU A 552 6.45 -20.10 46.41
N MET A 553 7.20 -20.70 45.49
CA MET A 553 7.31 -22.15 45.33
C MET A 553 8.62 -22.65 45.96
N ASP A 554 8.55 -23.21 47.16
CA ASP A 554 9.64 -24.03 47.69
C ASP A 554 9.38 -25.50 47.35
N VAL A 555 9.93 -25.93 46.21
CA VAL A 555 9.83 -27.30 45.71
C VAL A 555 10.53 -28.30 46.66
N GLY A 556 11.49 -27.84 47.48
CA GLY A 556 12.19 -28.66 48.46
C GLY A 556 11.43 -28.83 49.78
N ALA A 557 10.64 -27.82 50.18
CA ALA A 557 9.80 -27.86 51.39
C ALA A 557 8.35 -28.31 51.11
N GLY A 558 7.96 -28.43 49.85
CA GLY A 558 6.62 -28.85 49.44
C GLY A 558 5.53 -27.85 49.82
N GLN A 559 5.84 -26.54 49.82
CA GLN A 559 4.91 -25.48 50.16
C GLN A 559 4.75 -24.47 49.02
N PHE A 560 3.56 -23.89 48.94
CA PHE A 560 3.18 -22.92 47.93
C PHE A 560 2.44 -21.75 48.57
N LEU A 561 2.86 -20.51 48.30
CA LEU A 561 2.14 -19.29 48.66
C LEU A 561 1.75 -18.52 47.41
N LEU A 562 0.47 -18.16 47.32
CA LEU A 562 -0.04 -17.18 46.38
C LEU A 562 -0.39 -15.91 47.13
N GLU A 563 0.07 -14.76 46.62
CA GLU A 563 -0.34 -13.44 47.08
C GLU A 563 -0.69 -12.59 45.85
N ASP A 564 -1.84 -11.93 45.88
CA ASP A 564 -2.24 -10.93 44.88
C ASP A 564 -2.21 -9.57 45.58
N ASP A 565 -1.38 -8.65 45.07
CA ASP A 565 -1.10 -7.36 45.72
C ASP A 565 -1.94 -6.19 45.18
N GLU A 566 -2.75 -6.35 44.11
CA GLU A 566 -3.58 -5.27 43.55
C GLU A 566 -5.09 -5.57 43.45
N ALA A 567 -5.90 -4.53 43.61
CA ALA A 567 -7.35 -4.55 43.84
C ALA A 567 -8.24 -4.94 42.63
N GLY A 568 -7.75 -5.76 41.70
CA GLY A 568 -8.44 -6.10 40.46
C GLY A 568 -8.89 -7.56 40.38
N PHE A 569 -10.18 -7.80 40.63
CA PHE A 569 -10.96 -9.05 40.42
C PHE A 569 -11.01 -10.11 41.52
N LEU A 570 -10.00 -10.29 42.38
CA LEU A 570 -10.11 -11.15 43.56
C LEU A 570 -9.40 -10.49 44.76
N PRO A 571 -9.96 -10.49 45.98
CA PRO A 571 -9.33 -9.85 47.13
C PRO A 571 -8.09 -10.66 47.57
N ASN A 572 -6.91 -10.03 47.72
CA ASN A 572 -5.63 -10.57 48.20
C ASN A 572 -5.71 -12.01 48.70
N ILE A 573 -5.81 -12.98 47.78
CA ILE A 573 -6.07 -14.37 48.15
C ILE A 573 -4.74 -14.95 48.58
N GLN A 574 -4.62 -15.29 49.86
CA GLN A 574 -3.49 -16.04 50.36
C GLN A 574 -3.82 -17.53 50.42
N LEU A 575 -3.16 -18.32 49.59
CA LEU A 575 -3.26 -19.78 49.63
C LEU A 575 -1.93 -20.36 50.07
N LEU A 576 -1.92 -21.03 51.23
CA LEU A 576 -0.81 -21.90 51.63
C LEU A 576 -1.21 -23.33 51.29
N GLY A 577 -0.40 -24.05 50.52
CA GLY A 577 -0.70 -25.43 50.15
C GLY A 577 0.49 -26.37 50.27
N ARG A 578 0.21 -27.69 50.38
CA ARG A 578 1.23 -28.73 50.23
C ARG A 578 1.31 -29.18 48.78
N LEU A 579 2.52 -29.15 48.23
CA LEU A 579 2.80 -29.53 46.85
C LEU A 579 3.14 -31.03 46.77
N TYR A 580 2.51 -31.71 45.81
CA TYR A 580 2.79 -33.10 45.48
C TYR A 580 3.19 -33.17 44.00
N GLU A 581 4.35 -33.77 43.71
CA GLU A 581 4.72 -34.10 42.33
C GLU A 581 3.74 -35.17 41.84
N ALA A 582 2.92 -34.82 40.85
CA ALA A 582 2.07 -35.82 40.21
C ALA A 582 2.98 -36.70 39.34
N PRO A 583 2.77 -38.04 39.33
CA PRO A 583 3.48 -38.87 38.37
C PRO A 583 3.22 -38.33 36.96
N PRO A 584 4.24 -38.30 36.08
CA PRO A 584 4.01 -37.94 34.68
C PRO A 584 2.93 -38.87 34.12
N PRO A 585 2.01 -38.36 33.30
CA PRO A 585 0.95 -39.16 32.69
C PRO A 585 1.47 -40.36 31.89
#